data_AF-A0A6M3JIP0-F1
#
_entry.id   AF-A0A6M3JIP0-F1
#
_cell.length_a   1.000
_cell.length_b   1.000
_cell.length_c   1.000
_cell.angle_alpha   90.00
_cell.angle_beta   90.00
_cell.angle_gamma   90.00
#
_symmetry.space_group_name_H-M   'P 1'
#
loop_
_entity.id
_entity.type
_entity.pdbx_description
1 polymer ?
#
loop_
_entity_poly.entity_id
_entity_poly.type
_entity_poly.pdbx_seq_one_letter_code
_entity_poly.pdbx_strand_id
1 'polypeptide(L)'
;MKEYFKKYHLEHREHNLQKMRERYLKNKESVLANAAIRYKRIKDDLKLKRQENIEEVRKKEREQKKKDYSRNIALSRNKAKEKWANNEGYRAYMKDYRSSPEMRLHSNLSRSIRTALKQKKDGRRWESIVGYSRETLKTHLEKLFKDGMIWDNYGKWEVDHIKPRSSFGLSDDTQVKECWRLENLQPLWMSENRSKYNKIEGEICT
;
A
#
# COMPACT_ATOMS: atom_id res chain seq x y z
N MET A 1 15.02 -30.57 -83.75
CA MET A 1 14.84 -29.33 -82.94
C MET A 1 15.79 -29.26 -81.73
N LYS A 2 15.83 -30.26 -80.83
CA LYS A 2 16.74 -30.26 -79.66
C LYS A 2 18.24 -30.27 -80.01
N GLU A 3 18.66 -31.02 -81.04
CA GLU A 3 20.06 -31.02 -81.49
C GLU A 3 20.51 -29.70 -82.11
N TYR A 4 19.62 -29.02 -82.85
CA TYR A 4 19.87 -27.70 -83.42
C TYR A 4 20.15 -26.67 -82.32
N PHE A 5 19.30 -26.61 -81.28
CA PHE A 5 19.53 -25.72 -80.15
C PHE A 5 20.81 -26.07 -79.39
N LYS A 6 21.12 -27.36 -79.21
CA LYS A 6 22.36 -27.80 -78.56
C LYS A 6 23.61 -27.36 -79.35
N LYS A 7 23.59 -27.52 -80.68
CA LYS A 7 24.67 -27.08 -81.58
C LYS A 7 24.81 -25.56 -81.58
N TYR A 8 23.71 -24.81 -81.69
CA TYR A 8 23.67 -23.36 -81.59
C TYR A 8 24.23 -22.85 -80.26
N HIS A 9 23.86 -23.47 -79.13
CA HIS A 9 24.38 -23.12 -77.81
C HIS A 9 25.87 -23.39 -77.65
N LEU A 10 26.39 -24.44 -78.29
CA LEU A 10 27.83 -24.75 -78.33
C LEU A 10 28.60 -23.74 -79.18
N GLU A 11 28.11 -23.46 -80.39
CA GLU A 11 28.73 -22.51 -81.33
C GLU A 11 28.73 -21.07 -80.80
N HIS A 12 27.67 -20.65 -80.11
CA HIS A 12 27.52 -19.30 -79.58
C HIS A 12 27.84 -19.21 -78.09
N ARG A 13 28.41 -20.26 -77.49
CA ARG A 13 28.69 -20.36 -76.05
C ARG A 13 29.56 -19.20 -75.58
N GLU A 14 30.70 -19.01 -76.22
CA GLU A 14 31.67 -17.98 -75.84
C GLU A 14 31.07 -16.58 -75.98
N HIS A 15 30.39 -16.29 -77.09
CA HIS A 15 29.70 -15.01 -77.31
C HIS A 15 28.61 -14.73 -76.26
N ASN A 16 27.81 -15.74 -75.93
CA ASN A 16 26.77 -15.63 -74.91
C ASN A 16 27.38 -15.45 -73.50
N LEU A 17 28.45 -16.18 -73.19
CA LEU A 17 29.20 -16.01 -71.94
C LEU A 17 29.81 -14.60 -71.85
N GLN A 18 30.35 -14.07 -72.94
CA GLN A 18 30.88 -12.71 -72.99
C GLN A 18 29.80 -11.67 -72.73
N LYS A 19 28.65 -11.76 -73.42
CA LYS A 19 27.50 -10.87 -73.16
C LYS A 19 26.99 -10.95 -71.72
N MET A 20 26.95 -12.15 -71.13
CA MET A 20 26.59 -12.33 -69.72
C MET A 20 27.60 -11.66 -68.78
N ARG A 21 28.90 -11.80 -69.06
CA ARG A 21 29.97 -11.14 -68.29
C ARG A 21 29.88 -9.63 -68.41
N GLU A 22 29.68 -9.08 -69.60
CA GLU A 22 29.53 -7.65 -69.83
C GLU A 22 28.31 -7.08 -69.08
N ARG A 23 27.16 -7.77 -69.17
CA ARG A 23 25.96 -7.40 -68.42
C ARG A 23 26.18 -7.46 -66.92
N TYR A 24 26.89 -8.48 -66.43
CA TYR A 24 27.24 -8.58 -65.01
C TYR A 24 28.19 -7.46 -64.60
N LEU A 25 29.27 -7.21 -65.32
CA LEU A 25 30.23 -6.13 -65.03
C LEU A 25 29.57 -4.76 -65.00
N LYS A 26 28.67 -4.48 -65.96
CA LYS A 26 27.89 -3.23 -66.02
C LYS A 26 26.97 -3.04 -64.82
N ASN A 27 26.52 -4.13 -64.18
CA ASN A 27 25.60 -4.10 -63.03
C ASN A 27 26.25 -4.58 -61.73
N LYS A 28 27.56 -4.88 -61.73
CA LYS A 28 28.24 -5.59 -60.63
C LYS A 28 28.16 -4.78 -59.35
N GLU A 29 28.39 -3.49 -59.46
CA GLU A 29 28.37 -2.57 -58.33
C GLU A 29 26.99 -2.50 -57.69
N SER A 30 25.91 -2.37 -58.48
CA SER A 30 24.54 -2.31 -57.96
C SER A 30 24.08 -3.65 -57.37
N VAL A 31 24.45 -4.78 -57.97
CA VAL A 31 24.17 -6.12 -57.42
C VAL A 31 24.87 -6.33 -56.08
N LEU A 32 26.15 -5.97 -55.98
CA LEU A 32 26.90 -6.09 -54.73
C LEU A 32 26.40 -5.13 -53.65
N ALA A 33 26.08 -3.88 -54.00
CA ALA A 33 25.49 -2.91 -53.09
C ALA A 33 24.14 -3.40 -52.53
N ASN A 34 23.26 -3.92 -53.40
CA ASN A 34 21.98 -4.49 -52.99
C ASN A 34 22.13 -5.74 -52.10
N ALA A 35 23.10 -6.61 -52.41
CA ALA A 35 23.41 -7.76 -51.57
C ALA A 35 23.90 -7.34 -50.16
N ALA A 36 24.76 -6.31 -50.09
CA ALA A 36 25.25 -5.76 -48.83
C ALA A 36 24.13 -5.12 -48.00
N ILE A 37 23.23 -4.36 -48.62
CA ILE A 37 22.04 -3.78 -47.97
C ILE A 37 21.14 -4.88 -47.42
N ARG A 38 20.85 -5.91 -48.23
CA ARG A 38 20.02 -7.05 -47.81
C ARG A 38 20.64 -7.78 -46.63
N TYR A 39 21.94 -8.05 -46.67
CA TYR A 39 22.66 -8.72 -45.59
C TYR A 39 22.63 -7.89 -44.29
N LYS A 40 22.90 -6.58 -44.38
CA LYS A 40 22.84 -5.68 -43.23
C LYS A 40 21.45 -5.68 -42.60
N ARG A 41 20.39 -5.56 -43.40
CA ARG A 41 19.00 -5.61 -42.92
C ARG A 41 18.67 -6.90 -42.18
N ILE A 42 19.07 -8.06 -42.74
CA ILE A 42 18.84 -9.36 -42.08
C ILE A 42 19.59 -9.43 -40.75
N LYS A 43 20.83 -8.96 -40.71
CA LYS A 43 21.63 -8.95 -39.49
C LYS A 43 21.02 -8.05 -38.40
N ASP A 44 20.53 -6.87 -38.78
CA ASP A 44 19.89 -5.93 -37.87
C ASP A 44 18.55 -6.48 -37.34
N ASP A 45 17.73 -7.11 -38.19
CA ASP A 45 16.48 -7.77 -37.78
C ASP A 45 16.73 -8.93 -36.80
N LEU A 46 17.73 -9.76 -37.07
CA LEU A 46 18.13 -10.84 -36.15
C LEU A 46 18.62 -10.30 -34.80
N LYS A 47 19.36 -9.19 -34.81
CA LYS A 47 19.82 -8.53 -33.58
C LYS A 47 18.64 -7.99 -32.78
N LEU A 48 17.67 -7.36 -33.43
CA LEU A 48 16.47 -6.83 -32.80
C LEU A 48 15.65 -7.96 -32.15
N LYS A 49 15.35 -9.02 -32.90
CA LYS A 49 14.62 -10.21 -32.39
C LYS A 49 15.32 -10.84 -31.18
N ARG A 50 16.65 -10.93 -31.20
CA ARG A 50 17.41 -11.43 -30.05
C ARG A 50 17.26 -10.53 -28.83
N GLN A 51 17.30 -9.21 -29.03
CA GLN A 51 17.15 -8.24 -27.95
C GLN A 51 15.73 -8.27 -27.35
N GLU A 52 14.70 -8.34 -28.20
CA GLU A 52 13.30 -8.48 -27.77
C GLU A 52 13.08 -9.73 -26.92
N ASN A 53 13.61 -10.88 -27.37
CA ASN A 53 13.52 -12.13 -26.60
C ASN A 53 14.23 -12.02 -25.24
N ILE A 54 15.41 -11.40 -25.19
CA ILE A 54 16.13 -11.17 -23.92
C ILE A 54 15.29 -10.29 -22.97
N GLU A 55 14.67 -9.21 -23.47
CA GLU A 55 13.83 -8.35 -22.65
C GLU A 55 12.54 -9.04 -22.19
N GLU A 56 11.95 -9.90 -23.03
CA GLU A 56 10.78 -10.70 -22.63
C GLU A 56 11.12 -11.69 -21.51
N VAL A 57 12.25 -12.40 -21.63
CA VAL A 57 12.74 -13.30 -20.58
C VAL A 57 13.00 -12.53 -19.29
N ARG A 58 13.71 -11.39 -19.37
CA ARG A 58 13.96 -10.52 -18.20
C ARG A 58 12.68 -10.01 -17.57
N LYS A 59 11.67 -9.65 -18.36
CA LYS A 59 10.36 -9.21 -17.87
C LYS A 59 9.68 -10.33 -17.09
N LYS A 60 9.63 -11.54 -17.64
CA LYS A 60 9.08 -12.73 -16.96
C LYS A 60 9.81 -13.03 -15.65
N GLU A 61 11.14 -12.96 -15.64
CA GLU A 61 11.94 -13.13 -14.42
C GLU A 61 11.64 -12.07 -13.36
N ARG A 62 11.51 -10.79 -13.75
CA ARG A 62 11.16 -9.70 -12.84
C ARG A 62 9.77 -9.90 -12.23
N GLU A 63 8.79 -10.29 -13.06
CA GLU A 63 7.43 -10.58 -12.61
C GLU A 63 7.41 -11.77 -11.64
N GLN A 64 8.15 -12.83 -11.95
CA GLN A 64 8.26 -14.01 -11.08
C GLN A 64 8.91 -13.66 -9.74
N LYS A 65 10.04 -12.94 -9.75
CA LYS A 65 10.70 -12.44 -8.53
C LYS A 65 9.75 -11.59 -7.67
N LYS A 66 8.93 -10.74 -8.29
CA LYS A 66 7.93 -9.93 -7.58
C LYS A 66 6.85 -10.80 -6.92
N LYS A 67 6.37 -11.83 -7.63
CA LYS A 67 5.40 -12.80 -7.09
C LYS A 67 6.00 -13.57 -5.91
N ASP A 68 7.24 -14.04 -6.05
CA ASP A 68 7.91 -14.82 -5.00
C ASP A 68 8.22 -13.98 -3.77
N TYR A 69 8.64 -12.72 -3.95
CA TYR A 69 8.78 -11.77 -2.84
C TYR A 69 7.46 -11.57 -2.09
N SER A 70 6.37 -11.31 -2.81
CA SER A 70 5.04 -11.14 -2.22
C SER A 70 4.59 -12.40 -1.45
N ARG A 71 4.77 -13.58 -2.05
CA ARG A 71 4.47 -14.87 -1.42
C ARG A 71 5.30 -15.08 -0.15
N ASN A 72 6.61 -14.82 -0.19
CA ASN A 72 7.50 -15.00 0.95
C ASN A 72 7.15 -14.05 2.10
N ILE A 73 6.79 -12.80 1.79
CA ILE A 73 6.27 -11.85 2.78
C ILE A 73 4.98 -12.37 3.42
N ALA A 74 4.04 -12.88 2.61
CA ALA A 74 2.79 -13.44 3.12
C ALA A 74 3.03 -14.67 4.02
N LEU A 75 3.90 -15.60 3.59
CA LEU A 75 4.28 -16.78 4.37
C LEU A 75 4.97 -16.40 5.69
N SER A 76 5.88 -15.42 5.68
CA SER A 76 6.54 -14.92 6.88
C SER A 76 5.53 -14.31 7.87
N ARG A 77 4.60 -13.49 7.38
CA ARG A 77 3.50 -12.92 8.19
C ARG A 77 2.62 -14.02 8.79
N ASN A 78 2.28 -15.05 8.01
CA ASN A 78 1.47 -16.17 8.50
C ASN A 78 2.20 -16.99 9.56
N LYS A 79 3.47 -17.34 9.34
CA LYS A 79 4.29 -18.04 10.35
C LYS A 79 4.40 -17.25 11.65
N ALA A 80 4.62 -15.93 11.56
CA ALA A 80 4.62 -15.08 12.74
C ALA A 80 3.26 -15.15 13.44
N LYS A 81 2.15 -14.96 12.70
CA LYS A 81 0.79 -15.03 13.23
C LYS A 81 0.50 -16.36 13.93
N GLU A 82 0.86 -17.49 13.33
CA GLU A 82 0.71 -18.83 13.91
C GLU A 82 1.52 -18.99 15.19
N LYS A 83 2.78 -18.55 15.19
CA LYS A 83 3.65 -18.58 16.38
C LYS A 83 3.01 -17.82 17.56
N TRP A 84 2.43 -16.65 17.32
CA TRP A 84 1.74 -15.87 18.37
C TRP A 84 0.38 -16.45 18.74
N ALA A 85 -0.35 -17.03 17.78
CA ALA A 85 -1.66 -17.63 18.01
C ALA A 85 -1.61 -18.97 18.76
N ASN A 86 -0.50 -19.70 18.68
CA ASN A 86 -0.29 -20.96 19.38
C ASN A 86 0.47 -20.80 20.70
N ASN A 87 0.96 -19.59 21.00
CA ASN A 87 1.56 -19.29 22.29
C ASN A 87 0.45 -18.98 23.31
N GLU A 88 0.08 -19.99 24.09
CA GLU A 88 -0.96 -19.90 25.11
C GLU A 88 -0.65 -18.83 26.16
N GLY A 89 0.59 -18.75 26.64
CA GLY A 89 1.02 -17.73 27.59
C GLY A 89 0.88 -16.32 27.05
N TYR A 90 1.25 -16.09 25.78
CA TYR A 90 1.05 -14.80 25.11
C TYR A 90 -0.44 -14.48 24.95
N ARG A 91 -1.29 -15.47 24.67
CA ARG A 91 -2.75 -15.27 24.56
C ARG A 91 -3.38 -14.90 25.89
N ALA A 92 -3.00 -15.58 26.97
CA ALA A 92 -3.44 -15.26 28.32
C ALA A 92 -3.00 -13.84 28.70
N TYR A 93 -1.71 -13.52 28.55
CA TYR A 93 -1.18 -12.18 28.77
C TYR A 93 -1.92 -11.10 27.96
N MET A 94 -2.14 -11.33 26.66
CA MET A 94 -2.85 -10.37 25.81
C MET A 94 -4.33 -10.26 26.15
N LYS A 95 -4.97 -11.32 26.66
CA LYS A 95 -6.35 -11.28 27.16
C LYS A 95 -6.41 -10.36 28.38
N ASP A 96 -5.52 -10.58 29.35
CA ASP A 96 -5.47 -9.82 30.59
C ASP A 96 -5.12 -8.35 30.32
N TYR A 97 -4.11 -8.11 29.48
CA TYR A 97 -3.72 -6.78 29.03
C TYR A 97 -4.86 -6.04 28.32
N ARG A 98 -5.63 -6.71 27.45
CA ARG A 98 -6.79 -6.10 26.78
C ARG A 98 -7.95 -5.84 27.74
N SER A 99 -8.05 -6.60 28.82
CA SER A 99 -9.05 -6.35 29.86
C SER A 99 -8.64 -5.28 30.86
N SER A 100 -7.37 -4.83 30.84
CA SER A 100 -6.91 -3.80 31.77
C SER A 100 -7.72 -2.50 31.59
N PRO A 101 -8.07 -1.80 32.69
CA PRO A 101 -8.78 -0.53 32.63
C PRO A 101 -8.14 0.49 31.68
N GLU A 102 -6.83 0.61 31.69
CA GLU A 102 -6.08 1.54 30.85
C GLU A 102 -6.18 1.19 29.37
N MET A 103 -6.09 -0.09 29.02
CA MET A 103 -6.23 -0.53 27.64
C MET A 103 -7.66 -0.34 27.13
N ARG A 104 -8.66 -0.57 28.01
CA ARG A 104 -10.06 -0.27 27.73
C ARG A 104 -10.29 1.23 27.50
N LEU A 105 -9.75 2.09 28.36
CA LEU A 105 -9.80 3.55 28.20
C LEU A 105 -9.18 3.98 26.86
N HIS A 106 -7.96 3.52 26.58
CA HIS A 106 -7.25 3.81 25.35
C HIS A 106 -8.05 3.38 24.10
N SER A 107 -8.61 2.16 24.14
CA SER A 107 -9.41 1.61 23.04
C SER A 107 -10.70 2.41 22.82
N ASN A 108 -11.38 2.80 23.90
CA ASN A 108 -12.59 3.61 23.87
C ASN A 108 -12.32 5.00 23.26
N LEU A 109 -11.26 5.67 23.71
CA LEU A 109 -10.89 7.00 23.24
C LEU A 109 -10.51 6.99 21.75
N SER A 110 -9.65 6.05 21.36
CA SER A 110 -9.23 5.86 19.96
C SER A 110 -10.44 5.59 19.05
N ARG A 111 -11.37 4.73 19.49
CA ARG A 111 -12.62 4.47 18.78
C ARG A 111 -13.49 5.73 18.67
N SER A 112 -13.63 6.49 19.75
CA SER A 112 -14.47 7.69 19.79
C SER A 112 -13.94 8.78 18.85
N ILE A 113 -12.62 9.05 18.88
CA ILE A 113 -11.95 10.00 17.99
C ILE A 113 -12.02 9.55 16.53
N ARG A 114 -11.84 8.24 16.26
CA ARG A 114 -12.02 7.69 14.91
C ARG A 114 -13.44 7.94 14.40
N THR A 115 -14.46 7.70 15.22
CA THR A 115 -15.85 7.97 14.84
C THR A 115 -16.08 9.45 14.57
N ALA A 116 -15.51 10.34 15.39
CA ALA A 116 -15.59 11.79 15.18
C ALA A 116 -14.97 12.21 13.84
N LEU A 117 -13.75 11.76 13.55
CA LEU A 117 -13.02 12.10 12.32
C LEU A 117 -13.48 11.29 11.09
N LYS A 118 -14.39 10.33 11.25
CA LYS A 118 -14.79 9.39 10.19
C LYS A 118 -13.55 8.73 9.56
N GLN A 119 -13.37 8.86 8.25
CA GLN A 119 -12.21 8.32 7.52
C GLN A 119 -10.97 9.23 7.56
N LYS A 120 -11.05 10.44 8.15
CA LYS A 120 -9.94 11.41 8.18
C LYS A 120 -8.87 11.12 9.24
N LYS A 121 -9.08 10.09 10.07
CA LYS A 121 -8.05 9.64 11.01
C LYS A 121 -6.83 9.07 10.27
N ASP A 122 -7.02 8.49 9.08
CA ASP A 122 -5.97 8.05 8.15
C ASP A 122 -4.80 7.28 8.81
N GLY A 123 -5.12 6.30 9.66
CA GLY A 123 -4.12 5.51 10.38
C GLY A 123 -3.31 6.26 11.46
N ARG A 124 -3.48 7.58 11.62
CA ARG A 124 -2.79 8.38 12.63
C ARG A 124 -3.15 7.89 14.03
N ARG A 125 -2.21 8.01 14.96
CA ARG A 125 -2.46 7.75 16.40
C ARG A 125 -3.42 8.80 16.95
N TRP A 126 -4.17 8.47 18.01
CA TRP A 126 -5.09 9.48 18.58
C TRP A 126 -4.31 10.53 19.38
N GLU A 127 -3.20 10.12 20.01
CA GLU A 127 -2.31 11.01 20.75
C GLU A 127 -1.77 12.13 19.87
N SER A 128 -1.45 11.85 18.60
CA SER A 128 -0.98 12.87 17.66
C SER A 128 -2.06 13.87 17.22
N ILE A 129 -3.34 13.53 17.40
CA ILE A 129 -4.47 14.40 17.07
C ILE A 129 -4.74 15.35 18.23
N VAL A 130 -4.80 14.82 19.46
CA VAL A 130 -5.19 15.60 20.64
C VAL A 130 -4.00 16.28 21.34
N GLY A 131 -2.78 15.79 21.11
CA GLY A 131 -1.55 16.43 21.58
C GLY A 131 -1.10 16.05 22.99
N TYR A 132 -1.59 14.95 23.56
CA TYR A 132 -1.14 14.42 24.85
C TYR A 132 -1.05 12.89 24.83
N SER A 133 -0.30 12.30 25.78
CA SER A 133 -0.12 10.86 25.87
C SER A 133 -1.21 10.18 26.69
N ARG A 134 -1.31 8.84 26.59
CA ARG A 134 -2.20 8.05 27.42
C ARG A 134 -1.91 8.22 28.93
N GLU A 135 -0.63 8.38 29.29
CA GLU A 135 -0.18 8.57 30.67
C GLU A 135 -0.60 9.94 31.19
N THR A 136 -0.51 10.98 30.36
CA THR A 136 -1.01 12.32 30.70
C THR A 136 -2.51 12.30 30.96
N LEU A 137 -3.29 11.64 30.09
CA LEU A 137 -4.73 11.48 30.30
C LEU A 137 -5.05 10.70 31.57
N LYS A 138 -4.33 9.60 31.81
CA LYS A 138 -4.48 8.77 33.01
C LYS A 138 -4.30 9.62 34.27
N THR A 139 -3.19 10.33 34.35
CA THR A 139 -2.83 11.21 35.47
C THR A 139 -3.84 12.34 35.66
N HIS A 140 -4.34 12.91 34.56
CA HIS A 140 -5.37 13.96 34.60
C HIS A 140 -6.68 13.45 35.20
N LEU A 141 -7.17 12.29 34.72
CA LEU A 141 -8.42 11.71 35.21
C LEU A 141 -8.31 11.26 36.67
N GLU A 142 -7.18 10.67 37.07
CA GLU A 142 -6.91 10.26 38.46
C GLU A 142 -7.03 11.43 39.44
N LYS A 143 -6.54 12.62 39.05
CA LYS A 143 -6.64 13.83 39.88
C LYS A 143 -8.07 14.33 40.08
N LEU A 144 -8.99 13.91 39.22
CA LEU A 144 -10.40 14.29 39.23
C LEU A 144 -11.31 13.20 39.79
N PHE A 145 -10.77 12.07 40.26
CA PHE A 145 -11.56 10.99 40.83
C PHE A 145 -12.34 11.44 42.06
N LYS A 146 -13.64 11.11 42.07
CA LYS A 146 -14.53 11.25 43.22
C LYS A 146 -14.40 10.04 44.15
N ASP A 147 -14.99 10.14 45.34
CA ASP A 147 -15.02 9.07 46.33
C ASP A 147 -15.44 7.72 45.72
N GLY A 148 -14.59 6.71 45.90
CA GLY A 148 -14.81 5.36 45.40
C GLY A 148 -14.44 5.12 43.93
N MET A 149 -14.02 6.13 43.16
CA MET A 149 -13.50 5.94 41.81
C MET A 149 -12.06 5.38 41.86
N ILE A 150 -11.84 4.26 41.19
CA ILE A 150 -10.51 3.63 41.03
C ILE A 150 -10.40 3.05 39.62
N TRP A 151 -9.20 2.76 39.14
CA TRP A 151 -9.04 2.17 37.80
C TRP A 151 -9.74 0.83 37.65
N ASP A 152 -9.67 -0.03 38.67
CA ASP A 152 -10.26 -1.37 38.62
C ASP A 152 -11.78 -1.35 38.40
N ASN A 153 -12.44 -0.25 38.76
CA ASN A 153 -13.87 -0.07 38.52
C ASN A 153 -14.20 0.82 37.30
N TYR A 154 -13.25 1.03 36.40
CA TYR A 154 -13.51 1.67 35.09
C TYR A 154 -14.60 0.92 34.31
N GLY A 155 -15.61 1.66 33.86
CA GLY A 155 -16.88 1.14 33.37
C GLY A 155 -18.01 1.19 34.40
N LYS A 156 -17.72 1.41 35.69
CA LYS A 156 -18.70 1.99 36.63
C LYS A 156 -18.68 3.51 36.54
N TRP A 157 -17.49 4.10 36.39
CA TRP A 157 -17.31 5.46 35.89
C TRP A 157 -16.81 5.44 34.44
N GLU A 158 -17.08 6.52 33.72
CA GLU A 158 -16.73 6.73 32.32
C GLU A 158 -16.03 8.07 32.15
N VAL A 159 -15.38 8.28 31.00
CA VAL A 159 -14.86 9.61 30.64
C VAL A 159 -15.99 10.41 30.00
N ASP A 160 -16.41 11.46 30.69
CA ASP A 160 -17.39 12.44 30.23
C ASP A 160 -16.69 13.66 29.62
N HIS A 161 -17.42 14.35 28.74
CA HIS A 161 -17.01 15.66 28.21
C HIS A 161 -17.80 16.74 28.95
N ILE A 162 -17.12 17.63 29.68
CA ILE A 162 -17.74 18.74 30.42
C ILE A 162 -18.65 19.53 29.49
N LYS A 163 -18.07 20.05 28.39
CA LYS A 163 -18.81 20.53 27.22
C LYS A 163 -19.15 19.34 26.32
N PRO A 164 -20.43 19.01 26.10
CA PRO A 164 -20.84 17.81 25.38
C PRO A 164 -20.29 17.75 23.95
N ARG A 165 -19.94 16.53 23.52
CA ARG A 165 -19.43 16.27 22.17
C ARG A 165 -20.35 16.80 21.06
N SER A 166 -21.67 16.79 21.27
CA SER A 166 -22.67 17.27 20.31
C SER A 166 -22.60 18.78 20.04
N SER A 167 -21.91 19.55 20.89
CA SER A 167 -21.74 21.00 20.72
C SER A 167 -20.56 21.38 19.81
N PHE A 168 -19.79 20.41 19.32
CA PHE A 168 -18.62 20.63 18.48
C PHE A 168 -18.84 20.22 17.03
N GLY A 169 -18.30 20.99 16.10
CA GLY A 169 -18.25 20.65 14.68
C GLY A 169 -17.07 19.73 14.36
N LEU A 170 -17.20 18.42 14.59
CA LEU A 170 -16.10 17.45 14.50
C LEU A 170 -15.64 17.10 13.07
N SER A 171 -15.73 18.04 12.12
CA SER A 171 -15.35 17.85 10.72
C SER A 171 -13.85 18.01 10.44
N ASP A 172 -13.11 18.60 11.37
CA ASP A 172 -11.66 18.83 11.29
C ASP A 172 -10.94 18.50 12.61
N ASP A 173 -9.61 18.45 12.54
CA ASP A 173 -8.75 18.07 13.67
C ASP A 173 -8.77 19.12 14.79
N THR A 174 -9.01 20.39 14.50
CA THR A 174 -8.98 21.49 15.49
C THR A 174 -10.14 21.34 16.47
N GLN A 175 -11.36 21.16 15.95
CA GLN A 175 -12.55 20.94 16.77
C GLN A 175 -12.49 19.62 17.54
N VAL A 176 -11.88 18.57 16.96
CA VAL A 176 -11.62 17.31 17.66
C VAL A 176 -10.61 17.51 18.79
N LYS A 177 -9.52 18.23 18.55
CA LYS A 177 -8.52 18.52 19.60
C LYS A 177 -9.15 19.30 20.75
N GLU A 178 -9.98 20.29 20.45
CA GLU A 178 -10.70 21.08 21.45
C GLU A 178 -11.71 20.23 22.24
N CYS A 179 -12.52 19.42 21.56
CA CYS A 179 -13.47 18.53 22.21
C CYS A 179 -12.79 17.52 23.14
N TRP A 180 -11.60 17.03 22.77
CA TRP A 180 -10.83 16.04 23.53
C TRP A 180 -9.70 16.63 24.38
N ARG A 181 -9.61 17.95 24.55
CA ARG A 181 -8.59 18.53 25.45
C ARG A 181 -8.80 18.05 26.87
N LEU A 182 -7.73 17.95 27.65
CA LEU A 182 -7.78 17.41 29.01
C LEU A 182 -8.78 18.18 29.89
N GLU A 183 -8.79 19.50 29.78
CA GLU A 183 -9.66 20.39 30.54
C GLU A 183 -11.15 20.22 30.20
N ASN A 184 -11.49 19.55 29.09
CA ASN A 184 -12.87 19.22 28.75
C ASN A 184 -13.24 17.79 29.15
N LEU A 185 -12.30 16.98 29.65
CA LEU A 185 -12.53 15.59 30.04
C LEU A 185 -12.56 15.44 31.55
N GLN A 186 -13.54 14.70 32.04
CA GLN A 186 -13.68 14.38 33.47
C GLN A 186 -14.11 12.93 33.68
N PRO A 187 -13.71 12.29 34.79
CA PRO A 187 -14.32 11.04 35.21
C PRO A 187 -15.71 11.32 35.80
N LEU A 188 -16.71 10.55 35.38
CA LEU A 188 -18.07 10.70 35.88
C LEU A 188 -18.69 9.32 36.09
N TRP A 189 -19.48 9.13 37.15
CA TRP A 189 -20.19 7.86 37.33
C TRP A 189 -21.12 7.64 36.15
N MET A 190 -21.21 6.39 35.65
CA MET A 190 -22.00 6.08 34.46
C MET A 190 -23.48 6.51 34.60
N SER A 191 -24.04 6.40 35.81
CA SER A 191 -25.40 6.88 36.12
C SER A 191 -25.53 8.41 36.00
N GLU A 192 -24.55 9.15 36.52
CA GLU A 192 -24.47 10.61 36.43
C GLU A 192 -24.30 11.05 34.96
N ASN A 193 -23.37 10.41 34.24
CA ASN A 193 -23.09 10.70 32.82
C ASN A 193 -24.32 10.52 31.94
N ARG A 194 -25.05 9.42 32.11
CA ARG A 194 -26.30 9.16 31.38
C ARG A 194 -27.39 10.18 31.70
N SER A 195 -27.45 10.63 32.96
CA SER A 195 -28.42 11.64 33.40
C SER A 195 -28.07 13.05 32.89
N LYS A 196 -26.78 13.36 32.75
CA LYS A 196 -26.27 14.63 32.21
C LYS A 196 -26.62 14.80 30.72
N TYR A 197 -26.57 13.72 29.94
CA TYR A 197 -26.87 13.72 28.51
C TYR A 197 -26.04 14.77 27.73
N ASN A 198 -26.68 15.79 27.17
CA ASN A 198 -26.03 16.89 26.45
C ASN A 198 -26.10 18.24 27.18
N LYS A 199 -26.30 18.23 28.50
CA LYS A 199 -26.34 19.44 29.31
C LYS A 199 -24.92 19.95 29.60
N ILE A 200 -24.75 21.27 29.57
CA ILE A 200 -23.55 21.95 30.04
C ILE A 200 -23.81 22.32 31.50
N GLU A 201 -23.00 21.83 32.44
CA GLU A 201 -23.11 22.25 33.83
C GLU A 201 -22.75 23.75 33.91
N GLY A 202 -23.71 24.58 34.35
CA GLY A 202 -23.54 26.04 34.48
C GLY A 202 -24.52 26.88 33.64
N GLU A 203 -25.22 26.30 32.67
CA GLU A 203 -26.37 26.98 32.05
C GLU A 203 -27.61 26.75 32.91
N ILE A 204 -27.86 27.67 33.85
CA ILE A 204 -29.22 27.90 34.33
C ILE A 204 -30.01 28.30 33.08
N CYS A 205 -31.00 27.47 32.72
CA CYS A 205 -32.00 27.85 31.75
C CYS A 205 -32.70 29.10 32.29
N THR A 206 -32.32 30.28 31.81
CA THR A 206 -33.10 31.51 31.95
C THR A 206 -34.11 31.60 30.83
#